data_AF-A0A7W7WA27-F1
#
_entry.id   AF-A0A7W7WA27-F1
#
_cell.length_a   1.000
_cell.length_b   1.000
_cell.length_c   1.000
_cell.angle_alpha   90.00
_cell.angle_beta   90.00
_cell.angle_gamma   90.00
#
_symmetry.space_group_name_H-M   'P 1'
#
loop_
_entity.id
_entity.type
_entity.pdbx_description
1 polymer ?
#
loop_
_entity_poly.entity_id
_entity_poly.type
_entity_poly.pdbx_seq_one_letter_code
_entity_poly.pdbx_strand_id
1 'polypeptide(L)' 'MTPQELEAVRARLETFAAEMFSGFARADQRRWGERYVRGLLTDGARKSMEPMAARLGVDRQGLQQFCT' A
#
# COMPACT_ATOMS: atom_id res chain seq x y z
N MET A 1 6.89 17.34 9.39
CA MET A 1 7.73 16.14 9.49
C MET A 1 9.05 16.38 8.78
N THR A 2 10.14 15.96 9.38
CA THR A 2 11.47 15.97 8.75
C THR A 2 11.60 14.80 7.76
N PRO A 3 12.58 14.82 6.83
CA PRO A 3 12.87 13.69 5.97
C PRO A 3 13.18 12.40 6.74
N GLN A 4 13.91 12.50 7.87
CA GLN A 4 14.21 11.35 8.72
C GLN A 4 12.94 10.76 9.36
N GLU A 5 12.02 11.61 9.83
CA GLU A 5 10.74 11.16 10.38
C GLU A 5 9.87 10.46 9.32
N LEU A 6 9.86 10.97 8.09
CA LEU A 6 9.15 10.33 6.97
C LEU A 6 9.71 8.94 6.67
N GLU A 7 11.03 8.79 6.71
CA GLU A 7 11.66 7.50 6.46
C GLU A 7 11.41 6.50 7.59
N ALA A 8 11.43 6.96 8.84
CA ALA A 8 11.08 6.12 9.99
C ALA A 8 9.62 5.63 9.92
N VAL A 9 8.69 6.51 9.51
CA VAL A 9 7.28 6.14 9.31
C VAL A 9 7.13 5.15 8.16
N ARG A 10 7.87 5.34 7.06
CA ARG A 10 7.88 4.40 5.93
C ARG A 10 8.34 3.00 6.37
N ALA A 11 9.48 2.90 7.02
CA ALA A 11 10.02 1.61 7.47
C ALA A 11 9.06 0.88 8.44
N ARG A 12 8.43 1.63 9.35
CA ARG A 12 7.42 1.07 10.26
C ARG A 12 6.18 0.56 9.50
N LEU A 13 5.75 1.30 8.48
CA LEU A 13 4.61 0.92 7.65
C LEU A 13 4.89 -0.33 6.81
N GLU A 14 6.10 -0.44 6.25
CA GLU A 14 6.56 -1.62 5.51
C GLU A 14 6.61 -2.86 6.41
N THR A 15 7.14 -2.72 7.64
CA THR A 15 7.15 -3.80 8.64
C THR A 15 5.73 -4.24 9.00
N PHE A 16 4.85 -3.29 9.31
CA PHE A 16 3.45 -3.57 9.61
C PHE A 16 2.74 -4.29 8.46
N ALA A 17 2.91 -3.83 7.22
CA ALA A 17 2.30 -4.47 6.07
C ALA A 17 2.87 -5.89 5.84
N ALA A 18 4.17 -6.08 6.02
CA ALA A 18 4.80 -7.40 5.90
C ALA A 18 4.24 -8.40 6.92
N GLU A 19 4.04 -7.98 8.18
CA GLU A 19 3.43 -8.79 9.22
C GLU A 19 1.95 -9.08 8.92
N MET A 20 1.17 -8.05 8.56
CA MET A 20 -0.25 -8.17 8.24
C MET A 20 -0.50 -9.14 7.07
N PHE A 21 0.35 -9.12 6.05
CA PHE A 21 0.22 -9.98 4.87
C PHE A 21 1.15 -11.21 4.90
N SER A 22 1.73 -11.55 6.05
CA SER A 22 2.65 -12.68 6.20
C SER A 22 2.02 -14.03 5.79
N GLY A 23 0.71 -14.17 5.97
CA GLY A 23 -0.05 -15.37 5.57
C GLY A 23 -0.29 -15.51 4.07
N PHE A 24 0.03 -14.51 3.25
CA PHE A 24 -0.14 -14.59 1.80
C PHE A 24 0.97 -15.43 1.18
N ALA A 25 0.60 -16.47 0.44
CA ALA A 25 1.56 -17.35 -0.22
C ALA A 25 2.38 -16.63 -1.29
N ARG A 26 1.77 -15.67 -2.00
CA ARG A 26 2.40 -15.02 -3.15
C ARG A 26 3.00 -13.66 -2.79
N ALA A 27 4.23 -13.44 -3.26
CA ALA A 27 4.97 -12.21 -2.99
C ALA A 27 4.34 -10.97 -3.64
N ASP A 28 3.68 -11.14 -4.79
CA ASP A 28 2.97 -10.06 -5.49
C ASP A 28 1.77 -9.55 -4.68
N GLN A 29 1.01 -10.44 -4.04
CA GLN A 29 -0.11 -10.06 -3.18
C GLN A 29 0.37 -9.22 -1.99
N ARG A 30 1.49 -9.60 -1.36
CA ARG A 30 2.11 -8.81 -0.27
C ARG A 30 2.54 -7.43 -0.76
N ARG A 31 3.19 -7.37 -1.92
CA ARG A 31 3.63 -6.13 -2.57
C ARG A 31 2.45 -5.20 -2.90
N TRP A 32 1.33 -5.75 -3.37
CA TRP A 32 0.13 -4.97 -3.66
C TRP A 32 -0.63 -4.56 -2.39
N GLY A 33 -0.63 -5.40 -1.36
CA GLY A 33 -1.20 -5.06 -0.06
C GLY A 33 -0.48 -3.90 0.62
N GLU A 34 0.87 -3.90 0.63
CA GLU A 34 1.66 -2.78 1.14
C GLU A 34 1.32 -1.47 0.42
N ARG A 35 1.23 -1.49 -0.92
CA ARG A 35 0.82 -0.32 -1.70
C ARG A 35 -0.59 0.15 -1.35
N TYR A 36 -1.53 -0.78 -1.20
CA TYR A 36 -2.90 -0.43 -0.84
C TYR A 36 -2.96 0.26 0.53
N VAL A 37 -2.24 -0.28 1.53
CA VAL A 37 -2.13 0.33 2.87
C VAL A 37 -1.52 1.73 2.80
N ARG A 38 -0.41 1.90 2.06
CA ARG A 38 0.19 3.24 1.83
C ARG A 38 -0.79 4.21 1.20
N GLY A 39 -1.56 3.73 0.22
CA GLY A 39 -2.58 4.52 -0.44
C GLY A 39 -3.71 4.96 0.48
N LEU A 40 -4.12 4.11 1.44
CA LEU A 40 -5.12 4.48 2.45
C LEU A 40 -4.68 5.61 3.38
N LEU A 41 -3.37 5.75 3.62
CA LEU A 41 -2.79 6.75 4.50
C LEU A 41 -2.35 8.04 3.79
N THR A 42 -2.47 8.07 2.46
CA THR A 42 -2.18 9.27 1.65
C THR A 42 -3.48 10.05 1.42
N ASP A 43 -3.40 11.37 1.25
CA ASP A 43 -4.60 12.20 1.03
C ASP A 43 -5.46 11.71 -0.14
N GLY A 44 -6.78 11.64 0.07
CA GLY A 44 -7.73 11.24 -0.97
C GLY A 44 -9.06 10.73 -0.42
N ALA A 45 -10.17 11.16 -1.04
CA ALA A 45 -11.52 10.89 -0.53
C ALA A 45 -12.07 9.49 -0.85
N ARG A 46 -11.54 8.80 -1.88
CA ARG A 46 -12.09 7.54 -2.39
C ARG A 46 -11.09 6.39 -2.23
N LYS A 47 -11.59 5.24 -1.77
CA LYS A 47 -10.81 4.00 -1.56
C LYS A 47 -10.94 2.99 -2.71
N SER A 48 -11.66 3.32 -3.78
CA SER A 48 -11.77 2.48 -4.96
C SER A 48 -10.45 2.40 -5.73
N MET A 49 -10.30 1.36 -6.55
CA MET A 49 -9.01 1.04 -7.18
C MET A 49 -8.50 2.13 -8.13
N GLU A 50 -9.39 2.77 -8.90
CA GLU A 50 -8.99 3.80 -9.87
C GLU A 50 -8.42 5.07 -9.20
N PRO A 51 -9.09 5.71 -8.20
CA PRO A 51 -8.48 6.79 -7.43
C PRO A 51 -7.22 6.38 -6.65
N MET A 52 -7.17 5.13 -6.18
CA MET A 52 -6.01 4.60 -5.46
C MET A 52 -4.79 4.48 -6.37
N ALA A 53 -4.98 3.91 -7.56
CA ALA A 53 -3.96 3.75 -8.59
C ALA A 53 -3.40 5.11 -9.03
N ALA A 54 -4.28 6.07 -9.31
CA ALA A 54 -3.89 7.42 -9.71
C ALA A 54 -3.03 8.12 -8.65
N ARG A 55 -3.43 8.02 -7.37
CA ARG A 55 -2.68 8.61 -6.24
C ARG A 55 -1.32 7.96 -6.01
N LEU A 56 -1.21 6.66 -6.23
CA LEU A 56 0.03 5.90 -6.02
C LEU A 56 0.93 5.84 -7.27
N GLY A 57 0.45 6.29 -8.43
CA GLY A 57 1.16 6.17 -9.70
C GLY A 57 1.42 4.71 -10.10
N VAL A 58 0.47 3.81 -9.78
CA VAL A 58 0.62 2.36 -10.01
C VAL A 58 -0.50 1.83 -10.90
N ASP A 59 -0.30 0.63 -11.45
CA ASP A 59 -1.34 -0.06 -12.21
C ASP A 59 -2.52 -0.47 -11.30
N ARG A 60 -3.74 -0.11 -11.76
CA ARG A 60 -5.00 -0.44 -11.10
C ARG A 60 -5.23 -1.94 -11.02
N GLN A 61 -4.83 -2.71 -12.04
CA GLN A 61 -5.15 -4.15 -12.08
C GLN A 61 -4.52 -4.89 -10.91
N GLY A 62 -3.28 -4.54 -10.55
CA GLY A 62 -2.61 -5.09 -9.38
C GLY A 62 -3.32 -4.82 -8.05
N LEU A 63 -3.84 -3.60 -7.86
CA LEU A 63 -4.64 -3.26 -6.67
C LEU A 63 -5.98 -4.01 -6.66
N GLN A 64 -6.64 -4.13 -7.80
CA GLN A 64 -7.91 -4.86 -7.93
C GLN A 64 -7.75 -6.34 -7.56
N GLN A 65 -6.69 -6.99 -8.07
CA GLN A 65 -6.39 -8.40 -7.80
C GLN A 65 -6.02 -8.66 -6.34
N PHE A 66 -5.53 -7.65 -5.62
CA PHE A 66 -5.29 -7.77 -4.18
C PHE A 66 -6.59 -7.70 -3.37
N CYS A 67 -7.55 -6.86 -3.78
CA CYS A 67 -8.81 -6.66 -3.03
C CYS A 67 -9.96 -7.61 -3.42
N THR A 68 -9.76 -8.52 -4.38
CA THR A 68 -10.77 -9.46 -4.89
C THR A 68 -10.33 -10.88 -4.59
#